data_AF-A0A3L7RJG5-F1
#
_entry.id   AF-A0A3L7RJG5-F1
#
_cell.length_a   1.000
_cell.length_b   1.000
_cell.length_c   1.000
_cell.angle_alpha   90.00
_cell.angle_beta   90.00
_cell.angle_gamma   90.00
#
_symmetry.space_group_name_H-M   'P 1'
#
loop_
_entity.id
_entity.type
_entity.pdbx_description
1 polymer ?
#
loop_
_entity_poly.entity_id
_entity_poly.type
_entity_poly.pdbx_seq_one_letter_code
_entity_poly.pdbx_strand_id
1 'polypeptide(L)'
;MIRFRIPIVILGLLAITVTGCGLVEHPKSAMRRMTRMFTPNPEDWDEGTDEDAGEWDFVGDEARGDQAREKDPDPWFKKHLMSEKANSIERNLGID
;
A
#
# COMPACT_ATOMS: atom_id res chain seq x y z
N MET A 1 34.61 52.69 -0.15
CA MET A 1 33.56 51.71 -0.51
C MET A 1 33.77 50.31 0.07
N ILE A 2 35.00 49.83 0.29
CA ILE A 2 35.27 48.46 0.78
C ILE A 2 34.86 48.24 2.25
N ARG A 3 34.95 49.27 3.11
CA ARG A 3 34.62 49.20 4.55
C ARG A 3 33.16 48.85 4.87
N PHE A 4 32.21 49.17 3.98
CA PHE A 4 30.79 48.83 4.18
C PHE A 4 30.41 47.44 3.63
N ARG A 5 31.26 46.81 2.80
CA ARG A 5 30.96 45.50 2.20
C ARG A 5 31.25 44.35 3.16
N ILE A 6 32.31 44.48 3.96
CA ILE A 6 32.72 43.49 4.97
C ILE A 6 31.61 43.20 5.99
N PRO A 7 30.97 44.20 6.64
CA PRO A 7 29.91 43.93 7.61
C PRO A 7 28.66 43.30 6.97
N ILE A 8 28.33 43.64 5.73
CA ILE A 8 27.19 43.06 5.01
C ILE A 8 27.44 41.58 4.69
N VAL A 9 28.66 41.23 4.28
CA VAL A 9 29.04 39.83 4.01
C VAL A 9 29.03 39.00 5.30
N ILE A 10 29.51 39.55 6.41
CA ILE A 10 29.47 38.88 7.71
C ILE A 10 28.02 38.69 8.18
N LEU A 11 27.17 39.71 8.04
CA LEU A 11 25.74 39.62 8.38
C LEU A 11 25.02 38.55 7.53
N GLY A 12 25.32 38.50 6.24
CA GLY A 12 24.76 37.49 5.32
C GLY A 12 25.17 36.07 5.69
N LEU A 13 26.46 35.86 6.00
CA LEU A 13 26.96 34.57 6.47
C LEU A 13 26.29 34.14 7.78
N LEU A 14 26.13 35.06 8.72
CA LEU A 14 25.51 34.78 10.01
C LEU A 14 24.02 34.40 9.87
N ALA A 15 23.30 35.08 8.97
CA ALA A 15 21.91 34.76 8.65
C ALA A 15 21.75 33.36 8.03
N ILE A 16 22.66 32.96 7.13
CA ILE A 16 22.65 31.63 6.49
C ILE A 16 22.95 30.54 7.52
N THR A 17 23.89 30.77 8.45
CA THR A 17 24.23 29.76 9.48
C THR A 17 23.14 29.56 10.52
N VAL A 18 22.42 30.62 10.90
CA VAL A 18 21.32 30.54 11.89
C VAL A 18 20.07 29.90 11.27
N THR A 19 19.80 30.14 9.99
CA THR A 19 18.66 29.53 9.29
C THR A 19 18.91 28.08 8.86
N GLY A 20 20.16 27.69 8.61
CA GLY A 20 20.51 26.36 8.11
C GLY A 20 20.18 25.18 9.03
N CYS A 21 20.15 25.39 10.35
CA CYS A 21 19.87 24.30 11.30
C CYS A 21 18.36 24.00 11.45
N GLY A 22 17.48 24.99 11.33
CA GLY A 22 16.03 24.80 11.45
C GLY A 22 15.32 24.43 10.15
N LEU A 23 15.96 24.68 9.00
CA LEU A 23 15.35 24.52 7.68
C LEU A 23 15.21 23.06 7.23
N VAL A 24 15.70 22.07 7.97
CA VAL A 24 15.72 20.67 7.51
C VAL A 24 14.53 19.87 8.06
N GLU A 25 14.07 20.14 9.29
CA GLU A 25 13.02 19.36 9.95
C GLU A 25 11.62 19.72 9.47
N HIS A 26 11.35 21.02 9.28
CA HIS A 26 10.05 21.52 8.84
C HIS A 26 9.68 21.07 7.40
N PRO A 27 10.55 21.18 6.37
CA PRO A 27 10.19 20.70 5.04
C PRO A 27 10.18 19.18 4.95
N LYS A 28 10.98 18.44 5.73
CA LYS A 28 10.90 16.97 5.76
C LYS A 28 9.54 16.48 6.28
N SER A 29 9.01 17.11 7.32
CA SER A 29 7.70 16.75 7.86
C SER A 29 6.55 17.16 6.92
N ALA A 30 6.64 18.34 6.30
CA ALA A 30 5.70 18.77 5.27
C ALA A 30 5.70 17.83 4.05
N MET A 31 6.89 17.43 3.58
CA MET A 31 7.03 16.54 2.42
C MET A 31 6.49 15.14 2.71
N ARG A 32 6.75 14.58 3.90
CA ARG A 32 6.14 13.30 4.33
C ARG A 32 4.62 13.36 4.37
N ARG A 33 4.05 14.48 4.83
CA ARG A 33 2.59 14.67 4.87
C ARG A 33 2.01 14.77 3.46
N MET A 34 2.69 15.50 2.57
CA MET A 34 2.32 15.62 1.17
C MET A 34 2.38 14.25 0.46
N THR A 35 3.44 13.48 0.65
CA THR A 35 3.54 12.14 0.05
C THR A 35 2.47 11.19 0.58
N ARG A 36 2.11 11.26 1.87
CA ARG A 36 1.03 10.42 2.43
C ARG A 36 -0.33 10.72 1.80
N MET A 37 -0.62 11.97 1.43
CA MET A 37 -1.88 12.30 0.73
C MET A 37 -1.98 11.67 -0.66
N PHE A 38 -0.86 11.38 -1.31
CA PHE A 38 -0.81 10.73 -2.63
C PHE A 38 -0.50 9.23 -2.56
N THR A 39 -0.20 8.71 -1.37
CA THR A 39 0.03 7.28 -1.19
C THR A 39 -1.33 6.64 -0.93
N PRO A 40 -1.85 5.79 -1.83
CA PRO A 40 -3.10 5.10 -1.60
C PRO A 40 -3.01 4.25 -0.33
N ASN A 41 -4.03 4.33 0.53
CA ASN A 41 -4.14 3.47 1.69
C ASN A 41 -4.58 2.07 1.22
N PRO A 42 -3.84 1.00 1.54
CA PRO A 42 -4.24 -0.36 1.17
C PRO A 42 -5.57 -0.79 1.79
N GLU A 43 -6.00 -0.16 2.88
CA GLU A 43 -7.27 -0.46 3.57
C GLU A 43 -8.45 0.37 3.07
N ASP A 44 -8.24 1.37 2.20
CA ASP A 44 -9.34 2.23 1.70
C ASP A 44 -10.16 1.57 0.58
N TRP A 45 -9.72 0.43 0.05
CA TRP A 45 -10.44 -0.32 -0.98
C TRP A 45 -11.03 -1.57 -0.37
N ASP A 46 -12.35 -1.69 -0.42
CA ASP A 46 -13.03 -2.94 -0.17
C ASP A 46 -12.66 -3.93 -1.28
N GLU A 47 -11.93 -4.98 -0.93
CA GLU A 47 -11.50 -6.00 -1.87
C GLU A 47 -12.69 -6.87 -2.35
N GLY A 48 -13.88 -6.74 -1.73
CA GLY A 48 -15.10 -7.46 -2.08
C GLY A 48 -15.00 -8.98 -1.90
N THR A 49 -13.83 -9.49 -1.51
CA THR A 49 -13.55 -10.91 -1.34
C THR A 49 -13.97 -11.45 0.02
N ASP A 50 -14.21 -10.57 0.99
CA ASP A 50 -14.62 -10.95 2.34
C ASP A 50 -16.16 -11.17 2.43
N GLU A 51 -16.92 -10.66 1.46
CA GLU A 51 -18.40 -10.78 1.40
C GLU A 51 -18.91 -11.76 0.33
N ASP A 52 -18.02 -12.40 -0.45
CA ASP A 52 -18.44 -13.30 -1.52
C ASP A 52 -18.91 -14.67 -0.99
N ALA A 53 -20.20 -14.73 -0.65
CA ALA A 53 -20.91 -15.92 -0.20
C ALA A 53 -21.21 -16.93 -1.35
N GLY A 54 -20.53 -16.84 -2.49
CA GLY A 54 -20.73 -17.71 -3.64
C GLY A 54 -21.77 -17.19 -4.62
N GLU A 55 -22.01 -15.88 -4.65
CA GLU A 55 -22.92 -15.26 -5.63
C GLU A 55 -22.44 -15.51 -7.07
N TRP A 56 -21.14 -15.66 -7.27
CA TRP A 56 -20.52 -15.85 -8.59
C TRP A 56 -20.09 -17.29 -8.88
N ASP A 57 -20.36 -18.25 -7.99
CA ASP A 57 -19.96 -19.66 -8.18
C ASP A 57 -20.55 -20.23 -9.49
N PHE A 58 -21.73 -19.75 -9.92
CA PHE A 58 -22.36 -20.14 -11.19
C PHE A 58 -21.52 -19.83 -12.43
N VAL A 59 -20.72 -18.75 -12.40
CA VAL A 59 -19.85 -18.38 -13.53
C VAL A 59 -18.69 -19.37 -13.63
N GLY A 60 -18.13 -19.78 -12.49
CA GLY A 60 -17.10 -20.81 -12.44
C GLY A 60 -17.60 -22.17 -12.93
N ASP A 61 -18.81 -22.55 -12.52
CA ASP A 61 -19.43 -23.80 -12.95
C ASP A 61 -19.77 -23.79 -14.46
N GLU A 62 -20.32 -22.69 -15.00
CA GLU A 62 -20.59 -22.54 -16.44
C GLU A 62 -19.28 -22.53 -17.27
N ALA A 63 -18.25 -21.81 -16.81
CA ALA A 63 -16.96 -21.74 -17.49
C ALA A 63 -16.23 -23.09 -17.55
N ARG A 64 -16.49 -24.00 -16.60
CA ARG A 64 -15.91 -25.35 -16.56
C ARG A 64 -16.66 -26.36 -17.42
N GLY A 65 -17.93 -26.13 -17.74
CA GLY A 65 -18.76 -27.07 -18.49
C GLY A 65 -18.79 -28.45 -17.82
N ASP A 66 -18.33 -29.49 -18.54
CA ASP A 66 -18.36 -30.89 -18.08
C ASP A 66 -17.11 -31.35 -17.31
N GLN A 67 -16.14 -30.47 -17.05
CA GLN A 67 -14.94 -30.86 -16.31
C GLN A 67 -15.29 -31.24 -14.85
N ALA A 68 -14.57 -32.20 -14.24
CA ALA A 68 -14.74 -32.60 -12.84
C ALA A 68 -13.87 -31.75 -11.89
N ARG A 69 -14.38 -31.40 -10.69
CA ARG A 69 -13.60 -30.59 -9.72
C ARG A 69 -12.39 -31.38 -9.24
N GLU A 70 -11.26 -30.70 -9.13
CA GLU A 70 -10.04 -31.31 -8.62
C GLU A 70 -10.12 -31.32 -7.09
N LYS A 71 -9.79 -32.46 -6.48
CA LYS A 71 -9.80 -32.60 -5.03
C LYS A 71 -8.42 -32.29 -4.48
N ASP A 72 -8.35 -31.37 -3.53
CA ASP A 72 -7.09 -31.00 -2.89
C ASP A 72 -6.48 -32.22 -2.16
N PRO A 73 -5.22 -32.59 -2.44
CA PRO A 73 -4.53 -33.65 -1.70
C PRO A 73 -4.32 -33.33 -0.21
N ASP A 74 -4.35 -32.06 0.21
CA ASP A 74 -4.02 -31.63 1.59
C ASP A 74 -5.11 -30.77 2.28
N PRO A 75 -6.28 -31.33 2.64
CA PRO A 75 -7.40 -30.59 3.23
C PRO A 75 -7.08 -29.91 4.57
N TRP A 76 -6.08 -30.41 5.29
CA TRP A 76 -5.66 -29.87 6.58
C TRP A 76 -4.90 -28.55 6.43
N PHE A 77 -4.14 -28.39 5.34
CA PHE A 77 -3.39 -27.17 5.04
C PHE A 77 -4.35 -26.03 4.74
N LYS A 78 -5.33 -26.29 3.89
CA LYS A 78 -6.42 -25.38 3.54
C LYS A 78 -7.21 -24.90 4.77
N LYS A 79 -7.47 -25.81 5.72
CA LYS A 79 -8.23 -25.50 6.95
C LYS A 79 -7.46 -24.65 7.97
N HIS A 80 -6.14 -24.81 8.06
CA HIS A 80 -5.36 -24.26 9.19
C HIS A 80 -4.37 -23.17 8.80
N LEU A 81 -3.96 -23.09 7.54
CA LEU A 81 -2.90 -22.19 7.09
C LEU A 81 -3.33 -21.26 5.96
N MET A 82 -4.36 -21.60 5.19
CA MET A 82 -4.87 -20.73 4.13
C MET A 82 -5.91 -19.74 4.65
N SER A 83 -5.87 -18.52 4.07
CA SER A 83 -6.88 -17.51 4.36
C SER A 83 -8.21 -17.85 3.67
N GLU A 84 -9.31 -17.31 4.18
CA GLU A 84 -10.64 -17.47 3.59
C GLU A 84 -10.67 -16.98 2.13
N LYS A 85 -9.94 -15.89 1.83
CA LYS A 85 -9.72 -15.37 0.48
C LYS A 85 -8.99 -16.35 -0.43
N ALA A 86 -7.96 -17.04 0.07
CA ALA A 86 -7.24 -18.03 -0.74
C ALA A 86 -8.14 -19.24 -1.03
N ASN A 87 -8.95 -19.66 -0.04
CA ASN A 87 -9.91 -20.75 -0.18
C ASN A 87 -11.05 -20.42 -1.17
N SER A 88 -11.52 -19.17 -1.20
CA SER A 88 -12.57 -18.75 -2.15
C SER A 88 -12.05 -18.70 -3.59
N ILE A 89 -10.80 -18.30 -3.80
CA ILE A 89 -10.15 -18.32 -5.11
C ILE A 89 -10.01 -19.77 -5.62
N GLU A 90 -9.54 -20.69 -4.77
CA GLU A 90 -9.42 -22.11 -5.15
C GLU A 90 -10.77 -22.74 -5.49
N ARG A 91 -11.82 -22.43 -4.71
CA ARG A 91 -13.18 -22.89 -4.99
C ARG A 91 -13.66 -22.42 -6.36
N ASN A 92 -13.42 -21.15 -6.70
CA ASN A 92 -13.75 -20.59 -8.02
C ASN A 92 -12.94 -21.24 -9.17
N LEU A 93 -11.73 -21.71 -8.89
CA LEU A 93 -10.92 -22.48 -9.84
C LEU A 93 -11.37 -23.95 -9.95
N GLY A 94 -12.30 -24.39 -9.10
CA GLY A 94 -12.80 -25.76 -9.07
C GLY A 94 -11.91 -26.73 -8.30
N ILE A 95 -11.16 -26.23 -7.31
CA ILE A 95 -10.34 -27.01 -6.38
C ILE A 95 -11.07 -27.06 -5.02
N ASP A 96 -11.56 -28.25 -4.67
CA ASP A 96 -12.27 -28.51 -3.41
C ASP A 96 -11.33 -29.06 -2.34
#